data_AF-A0A497Q4A1-F1
#
_entry.id   AF-A0A497Q4A1-F1
#
_cell.length_a   1.000
_cell.length_b   1.000
_cell.length_c   1.000
_cell.angle_alpha   90.00
_cell.angle_beta   90.00
_cell.angle_gamma   90.00
#
_symmetry.space_group_name_H-M   'P 1'
#
loop_
_entity.id
_entity.type
_entity.pdbx_description
1 polymer ?
#
loop_
_entity_poly.entity_id
_entity_poly.type
_entity_poly.pdbx_seq_one_letter_code
_entity_poly.pdbx_strand_id
1 'polypeptide(L)'
;MQRFDVFFKRVFSQYKNKILGLLDTILPVDCGKTVLREPSVEIVKGALRIDKIYETDTGRIIVIDFEEPFTMDSYFEILMHTVAHIHATSYYKKIIESGSARTNYIPIIVSINANKKHLSFMAHNNIISKVNEGIYMLKASPFFTIYLLIFGEMNVTEHLLMAANLCRSPRECRELGERIKRPELWEEAIRQGDERIKRILSTLVATYGEMLYLINPKVDYLLHVWRFSSAESQQVAKDILNAMLILFSKEVMQMSVSKVLTEKEVRDIVEALGIERAVKAVGLKKVIEAVGLEKVIDALGEILELTDEEKEALIRRYRGK
;
A
#
# COMPACT_ATOMS: atom_id res chain seq x y z
N MET A 1 -7.93 7.49 -4.65
CA MET A 1 -7.80 8.61 -3.69
C MET A 1 -8.09 8.20 -2.23
N GLN A 2 -9.31 8.23 -1.67
CA GLN A 2 -9.51 7.96 -0.23
C GLN A 2 -8.99 6.60 0.28
N ARG A 3 -9.19 5.51 -0.47
CA ARG A 3 -8.73 4.17 -0.06
C ARG A 3 -7.21 4.05 -0.03
N PHE A 4 -6.55 4.62 -1.04
CA PHE A 4 -5.10 4.64 -1.17
C PHE A 4 -4.48 5.44 -0.02
N ASP A 5 -4.94 6.67 0.16
CA ASP A 5 -4.47 7.55 1.23
C ASP A 5 -4.64 6.91 2.62
N VAL A 6 -5.82 6.36 2.93
CA VAL A 6 -6.08 5.65 4.20
C VAL A 6 -5.14 4.47 4.40
N PHE A 7 -4.93 3.66 3.35
CA PHE A 7 -4.03 2.51 3.41
C PHE A 7 -2.58 2.96 3.67
N PHE A 8 -2.08 3.94 2.92
CA PHE A 8 -0.70 4.41 3.07
C PHE A 8 -0.47 5.05 4.43
N LYS A 9 -1.38 5.90 4.91
CA LYS A 9 -1.33 6.45 6.28
C LYS A 9 -1.24 5.36 7.35
N ARG A 10 -2.01 4.28 7.21
CA ARG A 10 -1.97 3.14 8.14
C ARG A 10 -0.63 2.43 8.07
N VAL A 11 -0.23 1.99 6.87
CA VAL A 11 1.02 1.24 6.66
C VAL A 11 2.24 2.06 7.11
N PHE A 12 2.26 3.35 6.80
CA PHE A 12 3.32 4.25 7.22
C PHE A 12 3.37 4.48 8.73
N SER A 13 2.24 4.39 9.42
CA SER A 13 2.23 4.41 10.89
C SER A 13 2.77 3.11 11.48
N GLN A 14 2.32 1.96 10.96
CA GLN A 14 2.63 0.64 11.51
C GLN A 14 4.08 0.23 11.24
N TYR A 15 4.62 0.55 10.06
CA TYR A 15 5.94 0.11 9.61
C TYR A 15 6.98 1.23 9.56
N LYS A 16 6.80 2.30 10.34
CA LYS A 16 7.57 3.55 10.26
C LYS A 16 9.10 3.38 10.19
N ASN A 17 9.70 2.56 11.06
CA ASN A 17 11.16 2.34 11.05
C ASN A 17 11.62 1.53 9.84
N LYS A 18 10.79 0.60 9.33
CA LYS A 18 11.09 -0.16 8.11
C LYS A 18 11.03 0.73 6.89
N ILE A 19 10.09 1.68 6.88
CA ILE A 19 9.97 2.70 5.84
C ILE A 19 11.16 3.65 5.89
N LEU A 20 11.60 4.11 7.06
CA LEU A 20 12.84 4.89 7.15
C LEU A 20 14.03 4.13 6.57
N GLY A 21 14.22 2.86 6.94
CA GLY A 21 15.30 2.03 6.38
C GLY A 21 15.20 1.86 4.86
N LEU A 22 13.98 1.76 4.31
CA LEU A 22 13.74 1.74 2.87
C LEU A 22 14.11 3.09 2.22
N LEU A 23 13.67 4.20 2.80
CA LEU A 23 13.96 5.56 2.31
C LEU A 23 15.46 5.85 2.34
N ASP A 24 16.16 5.47 3.40
CA ASP A 24 17.62 5.62 3.56
C ASP A 24 18.40 4.80 2.52
N THR A 25 17.83 3.69 2.06
CA THR A 25 18.41 2.87 0.98
C THR A 25 18.17 3.46 -0.42
N ILE A 26 17.11 4.27 -0.57
CA ILE A 26 16.61 4.74 -1.88
C ILE A 26 17.04 6.17 -2.18
N LEU A 27 16.99 7.04 -1.18
CA LEU A 27 17.21 8.47 -1.34
C LEU A 27 18.70 8.80 -1.20
N PRO A 28 19.20 9.79 -1.95
CA PRO A 28 20.60 10.22 -1.85
C PRO A 28 20.86 11.12 -0.62
N VAL A 29 20.08 10.94 0.45
CA VAL A 29 20.16 11.69 1.71
C VAL A 29 19.93 10.77 2.88
N ASP A 30 20.63 11.05 3.97
CA ASP A 30 20.40 10.39 5.25
C ASP A 30 18.96 10.63 5.73
N CYS A 31 18.19 9.56 5.83
CA CYS A 31 16.82 9.57 6.33
C CYS A 31 16.72 9.09 7.78
N GLY A 32 17.83 8.68 8.41
CA GLY A 32 17.80 8.00 9.70
C GLY A 32 17.20 6.60 9.64
N LYS A 33 17.23 5.89 10.77
CA LYS A 33 16.78 4.49 10.88
C LYS A 33 15.60 4.31 11.81
N THR A 34 15.40 5.24 12.73
CA THR A 34 14.37 5.15 13.76
C THR A 34 13.57 6.44 13.86
N VAL A 35 12.24 6.33 13.93
CA VAL A 35 11.36 7.47 14.23
C VAL A 35 11.36 7.71 15.74
N LEU A 36 11.88 8.86 16.17
CA LEU A 36 11.86 9.29 17.56
C LEU A 36 10.48 9.80 17.97
N ARG A 37 9.86 10.61 17.10
CA ARG A 37 8.51 11.16 17.33
C ARG A 37 7.78 11.43 16.02
N GLU A 38 6.46 11.51 16.12
CA GLU A 38 5.55 11.91 15.03
C GLU A 38 4.95 13.28 15.38
N PRO A 39 5.50 14.38 14.82
CA PRO A 39 4.92 15.71 14.99
C PRO A 39 3.46 15.79 14.51
N SER A 40 2.74 16.84 14.96
CA SER A 40 1.37 17.09 14.51
C SER A 40 1.34 17.26 12.99
N VAL A 41 0.46 16.49 12.34
CA VAL A 41 0.21 16.60 10.91
C VAL A 41 -0.72 17.78 10.56
N GLU A 42 -1.43 18.33 11.55
CA GLU A 42 -2.14 19.59 11.43
C GLU A 42 -1.14 20.72 11.66
N ILE A 43 -0.73 21.36 10.56
CA ILE A 43 0.32 22.38 10.53
C ILE A 43 -0.29 23.75 10.87
N VAL A 44 -1.42 24.05 10.23
CA VAL A 44 -2.24 25.22 10.51
C VAL A 44 -3.64 24.73 10.81
N LYS A 45 -4.11 25.04 12.03
CA LYS A 45 -5.37 24.51 12.56
C LYS A 45 -6.53 24.76 11.59
N GLY A 46 -7.18 23.69 11.15
CA GLY A 46 -8.32 23.72 10.23
C GLY A 46 -8.03 24.21 8.80
N ALA A 47 -6.76 24.38 8.40
CA ALA A 47 -6.40 24.95 7.11
C ALA A 47 -5.38 24.13 6.32
N LEU A 48 -4.31 23.64 6.96
CA LEU A 48 -3.24 22.90 6.30
C LEU A 48 -2.91 21.63 7.07
N ARG A 49 -3.05 20.50 6.39
CA ARG A 49 -2.81 19.17 6.93
C ARG A 49 -2.02 18.35 5.92
N ILE A 50 -0.91 17.81 6.38
CA ILE A 50 -0.10 16.86 5.62
C ILE A 50 -0.46 15.42 6.02
N ASP A 51 -0.07 14.43 5.24
CA ASP A 51 -0.36 13.04 5.58
C ASP A 51 0.49 12.51 6.72
N LYS A 52 1.81 12.73 6.68
CA LYS A 52 2.75 12.26 7.72
C LYS A 52 3.94 13.17 7.95
N ILE A 53 4.38 13.21 9.20
CA ILE A 53 5.63 13.85 9.62
C ILE A 53 6.38 12.91 10.57
N TYR A 54 7.67 12.70 10.33
CA TYR A 54 8.58 11.99 11.23
C TYR A 54 9.71 12.89 11.68
N GLU A 55 10.12 12.72 12.93
CA GLU A 55 11.45 13.14 13.38
C GLU A 55 12.29 11.92 13.67
N THR A 56 13.50 11.89 13.11
CA THR A 56 14.35 10.70 13.09
C THR A 56 15.49 10.79 14.10
N ASP A 57 16.15 9.66 14.33
CA ASP A 57 17.34 9.52 15.18
C ASP A 57 18.53 10.39 14.74
N THR A 58 18.57 10.78 13.46
CA THR A 58 19.58 11.70 12.92
C THR A 58 19.14 13.18 12.95
N GLY A 59 17.99 13.47 13.58
CA GLY A 59 17.44 14.83 13.69
C GLY A 59 16.85 15.36 12.38
N ARG A 60 16.55 14.47 11.42
CA ARG A 60 15.84 14.80 10.18
C ARG A 60 14.35 14.93 10.45
N ILE A 61 13.70 15.81 9.71
CA ILE A 61 12.26 15.96 9.71
C ILE A 61 11.75 15.54 8.35
N ILE A 62 11.15 14.36 8.28
CA ILE A 62 10.57 13.83 7.03
C ILE A 62 9.12 14.26 6.95
N VAL A 63 8.73 14.90 5.86
CA VAL A 63 7.37 15.37 5.59
C VAL A 63 6.87 14.60 4.39
N ILE A 64 5.77 13.85 4.52
CA ILE A 64 5.32 12.90 3.49
C ILE A 64 3.89 13.23 3.06
N ASP A 65 3.67 13.32 1.75
CA ASP A 65 2.36 13.31 1.11
C ASP A 65 2.16 12.05 0.26
N PHE A 66 0.95 11.48 0.30
CA PHE A 66 0.55 10.36 -0.54
C PHE A 66 -0.36 10.82 -1.67
N GLU A 67 0.04 10.52 -2.90
CA GLU A 67 -0.61 11.03 -4.10
C GLU A 67 -0.92 9.93 -5.10
N GLU A 68 -2.05 10.02 -5.78
CA GLU A 68 -2.44 9.03 -6.80
C GLU A 68 -3.40 9.65 -7.83
N PRO A 69 -2.90 10.09 -9.02
CA PRO A 69 -1.50 10.17 -9.46
C PRO A 69 -0.73 11.38 -8.92
N PHE A 70 0.60 11.38 -9.01
CA PHE A 70 1.40 12.61 -8.88
C PHE A 70 1.04 13.64 -9.96
N THR A 71 0.85 14.89 -9.54
CA THR A 71 0.59 16.06 -10.41
C THR A 71 1.41 17.29 -9.99
N MET A 72 1.28 18.42 -10.72
CA MET A 72 1.93 19.67 -10.28
C MET A 72 1.31 20.21 -8.99
N ASP A 73 0.03 19.94 -8.76
CA ASP A 73 -0.66 20.40 -7.55
C ASP A 73 0.01 19.78 -6.32
N SER A 74 0.32 18.46 -6.38
CA SER A 74 1.09 17.74 -5.37
C SER A 74 2.46 18.37 -5.06
N TYR A 75 3.13 18.92 -6.08
CA TYR A 75 4.40 19.64 -5.88
C TYR A 75 4.21 20.94 -5.09
N PHE A 76 3.18 21.72 -5.41
CA PHE A 76 2.87 22.94 -4.67
C PHE A 76 2.39 22.64 -3.25
N GLU A 77 1.61 21.59 -3.07
CA GLU A 77 1.07 21.15 -1.79
C GLU A 77 2.18 20.81 -0.79
N ILE A 78 3.07 19.86 -1.13
CA ILE A 78 4.16 19.47 -0.25
C ILE A 78 5.12 20.64 0.04
N LEU A 79 5.34 21.52 -0.95
CA LEU A 79 6.17 22.72 -0.79
C LEU A 79 5.56 23.65 0.27
N MET A 80 4.27 23.96 0.12
CA MET A 80 3.54 24.83 1.04
C MET A 80 3.44 24.23 2.44
N HIS A 81 3.14 22.93 2.55
CA HIS A 81 3.11 22.22 3.82
C HIS A 81 4.47 22.26 4.53
N THR A 82 5.56 22.00 3.82
CA THR A 82 6.91 22.02 4.41
C THR A 82 7.28 23.40 4.92
N VAL A 83 7.04 24.45 4.12
CA VAL A 83 7.32 25.85 4.52
C VAL A 83 6.46 26.25 5.72
N ALA A 84 5.17 25.92 5.71
CA ALA A 84 4.27 26.22 6.81
C ALA A 84 4.71 25.52 8.11
N HIS A 85 5.18 24.28 8.04
CA HIS A 85 5.69 23.56 9.23
C HIS A 85 6.98 24.17 9.77
N ILE A 86 7.91 24.59 8.90
CA ILE A 86 9.12 25.33 9.30
C ILE A 86 8.74 26.62 10.04
N HIS A 87 7.74 27.34 9.55
CA HIS A 87 7.25 28.56 10.18
C HIS A 87 6.59 28.29 11.54
N ALA A 88 5.64 27.35 11.59
CA ALA A 88 4.87 27.00 12.79
C ALA A 88 5.77 26.49 13.93
N THR A 89 6.84 25.77 13.60
CA THR A 89 7.81 25.25 14.58
C THR A 89 8.95 26.23 14.90
N SER A 90 8.93 27.43 14.31
CA SER A 90 10.02 28.41 14.40
C SER A 90 11.39 27.87 13.98
N TYR A 91 11.44 26.83 13.16
CA TYR A 91 12.69 26.20 12.75
C TYR A 91 13.59 27.15 11.95
N TYR A 92 13.02 28.16 11.29
CA TYR A 92 13.77 29.21 10.60
C TYR A 92 14.80 29.91 11.50
N LYS A 93 14.58 29.99 12.82
CA LYS A 93 15.57 30.53 13.77
C LYS A 93 16.85 29.72 13.77
N LYS A 94 16.75 28.39 13.76
CA LYS A 94 17.90 27.47 13.67
C LYS A 94 18.66 27.63 12.36
N ILE A 95 17.96 27.91 11.26
CA ILE A 95 18.59 28.19 9.95
C ILE A 95 19.49 29.42 10.08
N ILE A 96 18.95 30.51 10.63
CA ILE A 96 19.69 31.77 10.83
C ILE A 96 20.89 31.54 11.77
N GLU A 97 20.69 30.88 12.90
CA GLU A 97 21.74 30.58 13.88
C GLU A 97 22.85 29.70 13.30
N SER A 98 22.51 28.73 12.46
CA SER A 98 23.50 27.83 11.84
C SER A 98 24.33 28.48 10.73
N GLY A 99 23.88 29.60 10.17
CA GLY A 99 24.47 30.22 8.98
C GLY A 99 24.38 29.37 7.70
N SER A 100 23.71 28.22 7.75
CA SER A 100 23.53 27.31 6.61
C SER A 100 22.12 27.47 6.03
N ALA A 101 22.04 27.64 4.71
CA ALA A 101 20.75 27.60 4.02
C ALA A 101 20.12 26.19 4.08
N ARG A 102 20.90 25.11 4.24
CA ARG A 102 20.34 23.75 4.26
C ARG A 102 19.62 23.45 5.57
N THR A 103 18.41 22.93 5.45
CA THR A 103 17.59 22.47 6.57
C THR A 103 17.70 20.96 6.78
N ASN A 104 17.18 20.48 7.90
CA ASN A 104 17.02 19.05 8.16
C ASN A 104 15.71 18.47 7.59
N TYR A 105 14.93 19.28 6.86
CA TYR A 105 13.68 18.84 6.27
C TYR A 105 13.91 18.02 5.01
N ILE A 106 13.21 16.89 4.92
CA ILE A 106 13.18 16.01 3.77
C ILE A 106 11.72 15.83 3.36
N PRO A 107 11.18 16.73 2.53
CA PRO A 107 9.86 16.53 1.94
C PRO A 107 9.87 15.42 0.89
N ILE A 108 8.89 14.53 0.96
CA ILE A 108 8.75 13.37 0.10
C ILE A 108 7.31 13.30 -0.39
N ILE A 109 7.14 13.21 -1.71
CA ILE A 109 5.87 12.82 -2.33
C ILE A 109 5.97 11.34 -2.67
N VAL A 110 4.98 10.57 -2.25
CA VAL A 110 4.89 9.13 -2.51
C VAL A 110 3.68 8.87 -3.40
N SER A 111 3.90 8.26 -4.56
CA SER A 111 2.83 7.98 -5.51
C SER A 111 2.97 6.62 -6.20
N ILE A 112 1.86 6.03 -6.65
CA ILE A 112 1.91 4.83 -7.52
C ILE A 112 2.39 5.21 -8.92
N ASN A 113 1.83 6.28 -9.47
CA ASN A 113 1.98 6.65 -10.87
C ASN A 113 1.98 8.17 -11.00
N ALA A 114 2.35 8.68 -12.16
CA ALA A 114 2.44 10.11 -12.38
C ALA A 114 1.79 10.54 -13.69
N ASN A 115 1.27 11.76 -13.69
CA ASN A 115 0.78 12.39 -14.91
C ASN A 115 1.96 12.71 -15.84
N LYS A 116 2.05 11.98 -16.96
CA LYS A 116 3.14 12.10 -17.95
C LYS A 116 3.27 13.50 -18.55
N LYS A 117 2.16 14.24 -18.72
CA LYS A 117 2.21 15.62 -19.24
C LYS A 117 2.87 16.55 -18.24
N HIS A 118 2.52 16.42 -16.96
CA HIS A 118 3.09 17.24 -15.89
C HIS A 118 4.57 16.92 -15.68
N LEU A 119 4.94 15.63 -15.63
CA LEU A 119 6.35 15.23 -15.54
C LEU A 119 7.17 15.78 -16.71
N SER A 120 6.68 15.63 -17.94
CA SER A 120 7.35 16.17 -19.15
C SER A 120 7.52 17.69 -19.07
N PHE A 121 6.48 18.41 -18.63
CA PHE A 121 6.55 19.86 -18.45
C PHE A 121 7.59 20.25 -17.41
N MET A 122 7.59 19.61 -16.23
CA MET A 122 8.55 19.90 -15.17
C MET A 122 9.99 19.57 -15.60
N ALA A 123 10.19 18.49 -16.37
CA ALA A 123 11.49 18.10 -16.89
C ALA A 123 12.00 19.11 -17.93
N HIS A 124 11.14 19.51 -18.87
CA HIS A 124 11.46 20.52 -19.88
C HIS A 124 11.87 21.86 -19.25
N ASN A 125 11.25 22.22 -18.12
CA ASN A 125 11.57 23.44 -17.37
C ASN A 125 12.66 23.27 -16.30
N ASN A 126 13.39 22.14 -16.30
CA ASN A 126 14.45 21.85 -15.33
C ASN A 126 14.02 21.92 -13.85
N ILE A 127 12.74 21.66 -13.56
CA ILE A 127 12.19 21.65 -12.20
C ILE A 127 12.42 20.28 -11.55
N ILE A 128 12.34 19.20 -12.33
CA ILE A 128 12.54 17.82 -11.87
C ILE A 128 13.79 17.22 -12.52
N SER A 129 14.50 16.39 -11.76
CA SER A 129 15.64 15.62 -12.22
C SER A 129 15.52 14.18 -11.75
N LYS A 130 15.80 13.21 -12.64
CA LYS A 130 15.76 11.79 -12.31
C LYS A 130 17.05 11.41 -11.58
N VAL A 131 16.91 10.80 -10.41
CA VAL A 131 18.02 10.22 -9.66
C VAL A 131 18.20 8.76 -10.05
N ASN A 132 17.10 8.01 -10.06
CA ASN A 132 17.04 6.61 -10.44
C ASN A 132 15.62 6.27 -10.94
N GLU A 133 15.36 5.04 -11.35
CA GLU A 133 14.03 4.61 -11.80
C GLU A 133 12.98 4.84 -10.71
N GLY A 134 11.96 5.64 -11.05
CA GLY A 134 10.91 6.06 -10.13
C GLY A 134 11.34 7.00 -8.99
N ILE A 135 12.58 7.50 -8.96
CA ILE A 135 13.08 8.39 -7.91
C ILE A 135 13.55 9.69 -8.53
N TYR A 136 12.96 10.80 -8.09
CA TYR A 136 13.22 12.11 -8.65
C TYR A 136 13.49 13.15 -7.57
N MET A 137 14.30 14.15 -7.91
CA MET A 137 14.54 15.35 -7.12
C MET A 137 13.83 16.53 -7.79
N LEU A 138 12.99 17.22 -7.03
CA LEU A 138 12.25 18.39 -7.44
C LEU A 138 12.88 19.62 -6.78
N LYS A 139 13.24 20.60 -7.61
CA LYS A 139 13.74 21.90 -7.15
C LYS A 139 12.60 22.60 -6.44
N ALA A 140 12.79 22.89 -5.16
CA ALA A 140 11.77 23.43 -4.26
C ALA A 140 12.17 24.81 -3.75
N SER A 141 13.27 24.86 -3.00
CA SER A 141 13.84 26.09 -2.45
C SER A 141 15.35 25.91 -2.22
N PRO A 142 16.10 26.98 -1.90
CA PRO A 142 17.47 26.85 -1.43
C PRO A 142 17.60 26.10 -0.09
N PHE A 143 16.48 25.93 0.64
CA PHE A 143 16.46 25.41 2.00
C PHE A 143 16.32 23.89 2.10
N PHE A 144 15.67 23.27 1.11
CA PHE A 144 15.45 21.83 1.03
C PHE A 144 15.15 21.40 -0.40
N THR A 145 15.34 20.12 -0.68
CA THR A 145 14.93 19.47 -1.93
C THR A 145 13.73 18.58 -1.66
N ILE A 146 12.75 18.57 -2.57
CA ILE A 146 11.64 17.63 -2.53
C ILE A 146 12.04 16.37 -3.27
N TYR A 147 11.76 15.21 -2.68
CA TYR A 147 11.92 13.91 -3.33
C TYR A 147 10.57 13.38 -3.79
N LEU A 148 10.50 12.83 -4.99
CA LEU A 148 9.31 12.15 -5.51
C LEU A 148 9.64 10.68 -5.75
N LEU A 149 8.81 9.82 -5.17
CA LEU A 149 8.85 8.37 -5.34
C LEU A 149 7.63 7.92 -6.14
N ILE A 150 7.85 7.31 -7.30
CA ILE A 150 6.82 6.74 -8.18
C ILE A 150 6.97 5.22 -8.17
N PHE A 151 6.25 4.54 -7.27
CA PHE A 151 6.43 3.11 -7.04
C PHE A 151 6.20 2.25 -8.28
N GLY A 152 5.27 2.62 -9.16
CA GLY A 152 5.01 1.91 -10.40
C GLY A 152 6.20 1.89 -11.38
N GLU A 153 7.20 2.76 -11.18
CA GLU A 153 8.43 2.80 -11.96
C GLU A 153 9.63 2.20 -11.22
N MET A 154 9.50 1.89 -9.93
CA MET A 154 10.63 1.47 -9.08
C MET A 154 10.78 -0.05 -9.03
N ASN A 155 12.02 -0.52 -8.89
CA ASN A 155 12.29 -1.87 -8.38
C ASN A 155 12.26 -1.91 -6.85
N VAL A 156 11.08 -1.69 -6.26
CA VAL A 156 10.92 -1.66 -4.79
C VAL A 156 11.46 -2.94 -4.15
N THR A 157 11.29 -4.08 -4.81
CA THR A 157 11.77 -5.38 -4.32
C THR A 157 13.28 -5.43 -4.15
N GLU A 158 14.06 -4.89 -5.10
CA GLU A 158 15.53 -4.79 -4.98
C GLU A 158 15.90 -4.04 -3.70
N HIS A 159 15.24 -2.91 -3.43
CA HIS A 159 15.50 -2.11 -2.24
C HIS A 159 15.06 -2.78 -0.93
N LEU A 160 13.92 -3.47 -0.91
CA LEU A 160 13.49 -4.24 0.26
C LEU A 160 14.46 -5.38 0.58
N LEU A 161 14.94 -6.08 -0.45
CA LEU A 161 15.95 -7.14 -0.29
C LEU A 161 17.28 -6.60 0.24
N MET A 162 17.73 -5.43 -0.26
CA MET A 162 18.93 -4.76 0.24
C MET A 162 18.77 -4.33 1.69
N ALA A 163 17.65 -3.67 2.04
CA ALA A 163 17.37 -3.20 3.39
C ALA A 163 17.26 -4.34 4.41
N ALA A 164 16.79 -5.52 3.99
CA ALA A 164 16.74 -6.73 4.82
C ALA A 164 18.02 -7.57 4.77
N ASN A 165 19.05 -7.15 4.03
CA ASN A 165 20.32 -7.88 3.83
C ASN A 165 20.10 -9.33 3.33
N LEU A 166 19.19 -9.51 2.37
CA LEU A 166 18.78 -10.83 1.85
C LEU A 166 19.54 -11.27 0.59
N CYS A 167 20.43 -10.43 0.08
CA CYS A 167 21.30 -10.75 -1.06
C CYS A 167 22.77 -10.58 -0.72
N ARG A 168 23.63 -11.26 -1.47
CA ARG A 168 25.09 -11.18 -1.34
C ARG A 168 25.69 -10.05 -2.16
N SER A 169 24.96 -9.56 -3.17
CA SER A 169 25.39 -8.45 -4.03
C SER A 169 24.20 -7.67 -4.58
N PRO A 170 24.40 -6.40 -4.99
CA PRO A 170 23.35 -5.60 -5.64
C PRO A 170 22.77 -6.26 -6.90
N ARG A 171 23.63 -6.91 -7.69
CA ARG A 171 23.21 -7.66 -8.89
C ARG A 171 22.24 -8.78 -8.55
N GLU A 172 22.54 -9.55 -7.50
CA GLU A 172 21.66 -10.62 -7.04
C GLU A 172 20.31 -10.08 -6.55
N CYS A 173 20.29 -8.94 -5.83
CA CYS A 173 19.05 -8.31 -5.42
C CYS A 173 18.18 -7.88 -6.60
N ARG A 174 18.78 -7.39 -7.68
CA ARG A 174 18.05 -7.02 -8.89
C ARG A 174 17.43 -8.24 -9.57
N GLU A 175 18.24 -9.27 -9.82
CA GLU A 175 17.79 -10.51 -10.48
C GLU A 175 16.69 -11.21 -9.66
N LEU A 176 16.86 -11.28 -8.34
CA LEU A 176 15.86 -11.84 -7.45
C LEU A 176 14.61 -10.95 -7.34
N GLY A 177 14.78 -9.64 -7.28
CA GLY A 177 13.68 -8.68 -7.22
C GLY A 177 12.74 -8.80 -8.42
N GLU A 178 13.28 -8.95 -9.63
CA GLU A 178 12.50 -9.17 -10.84
C GLU A 178 11.74 -10.50 -10.85
N ARG A 179 12.28 -11.54 -10.20
CA ARG A 179 11.58 -12.82 -10.03
C ARG A 179 10.47 -12.71 -8.98
N ILE A 180 10.72 -12.05 -7.86
CA ILE A 180 9.74 -11.92 -6.75
C ILE A 180 8.53 -11.10 -7.15
N LYS A 181 8.66 -10.13 -8.07
CA LYS A 181 7.51 -9.39 -8.64
C LYS A 181 6.50 -10.28 -9.38
N ARG A 182 6.90 -11.50 -9.77
CA ARG A 182 6.11 -12.43 -10.56
C ARG A 182 5.30 -13.35 -9.65
N PRO A 183 3.97 -13.45 -9.83
CA PRO A 183 3.14 -14.28 -8.97
C PRO A 183 3.53 -15.77 -8.97
N GLU A 184 4.07 -16.28 -10.08
CA GLU A 184 4.43 -17.68 -10.26
C GLU A 184 5.47 -18.16 -9.23
N LEU A 185 6.43 -17.30 -8.87
CA LEU A 185 7.47 -17.66 -7.90
C LEU A 185 6.89 -17.97 -6.51
N TRP A 186 5.83 -17.26 -6.12
CA TRP A 186 5.18 -17.45 -4.82
C TRP A 186 4.45 -18.79 -4.76
N GLU A 187 3.81 -19.21 -5.86
CA GLU A 187 3.16 -20.53 -5.97
C GLU A 187 4.18 -21.67 -6.01
N GLU A 188 5.26 -21.50 -6.77
CA GLU A 188 6.37 -22.46 -6.81
C GLU A 188 6.94 -22.72 -5.41
N ALA A 189 7.12 -21.66 -4.61
CA ALA A 189 7.61 -21.74 -3.25
C ALA A 189 6.68 -22.51 -2.30
N ILE A 190 5.37 -22.56 -2.57
CA ILE A 190 4.40 -23.37 -1.80
C ILE A 190 4.53 -24.86 -2.15
N ARG A 191 4.66 -25.19 -3.44
CA ARG A 191 4.46 -26.56 -3.94
C ARG A 191 5.68 -27.49 -3.78
N GLN A 192 6.90 -26.96 -3.89
CA GLN A 192 8.21 -27.59 -3.61
C GLN A 192 9.32 -26.72 -4.24
N GLY A 193 9.37 -25.45 -3.83
CA GLY A 193 10.34 -24.49 -4.36
C GLY A 193 11.74 -24.66 -3.75
N ASP A 194 12.71 -23.91 -4.28
CA ASP A 194 14.05 -23.79 -3.69
C ASP A 194 13.97 -23.30 -2.23
N GLU A 195 14.51 -24.07 -1.29
CA GLU A 195 14.54 -23.76 0.15
C GLU A 195 15.21 -22.42 0.49
N ARG A 196 16.14 -21.96 -0.34
CA ARG A 196 16.71 -20.63 -0.21
C ARG A 196 15.68 -19.56 -0.56
N ILE A 197 14.97 -19.73 -1.68
CA ILE A 197 13.93 -18.80 -2.13
C ILE A 197 12.79 -18.76 -1.12
N LYS A 198 12.32 -19.92 -0.66
CA LYS A 198 11.29 -20.00 0.37
C LYS A 198 11.68 -19.21 1.62
N ARG A 199 12.90 -19.41 2.14
CA ARG A 199 13.40 -18.64 3.30
C ARG A 199 13.43 -17.13 3.05
N ILE A 200 13.82 -16.69 1.86
CA ILE A 200 13.81 -15.27 1.49
C ILE A 200 12.38 -14.73 1.49
N LEU A 201 11.44 -15.43 0.84
CA LEU A 201 10.03 -15.03 0.79
C LEU A 201 9.40 -14.99 2.19
N SER A 202 9.63 -16.02 3.02
CA SER A 202 9.16 -16.04 4.42
C SER A 202 9.73 -14.88 5.22
N THR A 203 11.00 -14.53 5.01
CA THR A 203 11.62 -13.37 5.67
C THR A 203 11.01 -12.06 5.19
N LEU A 204 10.74 -11.90 3.90
CA LEU A 204 10.06 -10.73 3.36
C LEU A 204 8.65 -10.57 3.92
N VAL A 205 7.86 -11.65 3.96
CA VAL A 205 6.52 -11.67 4.55
C VAL A 205 6.57 -11.29 6.02
N ALA A 206 7.44 -11.92 6.80
CA ALA A 206 7.57 -11.63 8.23
C ALA A 206 8.07 -10.21 8.50
N THR A 207 8.96 -9.67 7.66
CA THR A 207 9.59 -8.36 7.89
C THR A 207 8.73 -7.19 7.42
N TYR A 208 8.07 -7.34 6.27
CA TYR A 208 7.42 -6.25 5.56
C TYR A 208 5.90 -6.39 5.48
N GLY A 209 5.35 -7.59 5.64
CA GLY A 209 3.90 -7.82 5.70
C GLY A 209 3.13 -7.11 4.58
N GLU A 210 2.23 -6.21 4.97
CA GLU A 210 1.39 -5.44 4.04
C GLU A 210 2.19 -4.49 3.13
N MET A 211 3.42 -4.09 3.50
CA MET A 211 4.28 -3.30 2.63
C MET A 211 4.67 -4.05 1.34
N LEU A 212 4.51 -5.38 1.29
CA LEU A 212 4.72 -6.14 0.05
C LEU A 212 3.76 -5.71 -1.08
N TYR A 213 2.69 -4.97 -0.75
CA TYR A 213 1.90 -4.23 -1.72
C TYR A 213 2.74 -3.35 -2.66
N LEU A 214 3.77 -2.70 -2.12
CA LEU A 214 4.63 -1.76 -2.86
C LEU A 214 5.43 -2.44 -3.99
N ILE A 215 5.57 -3.77 -3.96
CA ILE A 215 6.28 -4.54 -4.97
C ILE A 215 5.51 -4.56 -6.29
N ASN A 216 4.20 -4.80 -6.23
CA ASN A 216 3.35 -4.93 -7.41
C ASN A 216 1.88 -4.68 -6.99
N PRO A 217 1.29 -3.54 -7.40
CA PRO A 217 -0.03 -3.12 -6.94
C PRO A 217 -1.19 -3.82 -7.69
N LYS A 218 -1.00 -5.08 -8.10
CA LYS A 218 -2.03 -5.89 -8.76
C LYS A 218 -2.66 -6.87 -7.77
N VAL A 219 -3.99 -6.94 -7.78
CA VAL A 219 -4.76 -7.84 -6.90
C VAL A 219 -4.36 -9.31 -7.06
N ASP A 220 -4.12 -9.75 -8.30
CA ASP A 220 -3.69 -11.11 -8.62
C ASP A 220 -2.36 -11.46 -7.94
N TYR A 221 -1.35 -10.59 -8.07
CA TYR A 221 -0.08 -10.74 -7.37
C TYR A 221 -0.25 -10.86 -5.85
N LEU A 222 -1.07 -10.00 -5.24
CA LEU A 222 -1.27 -10.01 -3.78
C LEU A 222 -2.00 -11.27 -3.31
N LEU A 223 -2.87 -11.86 -4.13
CA LEU A 223 -3.49 -13.13 -3.81
C LEU A 223 -2.43 -14.22 -3.60
N HIS A 224 -1.41 -14.27 -4.46
CA HIS A 224 -0.32 -15.24 -4.34
C HIS A 224 0.55 -14.97 -3.11
N VAL A 225 0.84 -13.71 -2.80
CA VAL A 225 1.53 -13.33 -1.55
C VAL A 225 0.70 -13.74 -0.32
N TRP A 226 -0.61 -13.53 -0.35
CA TRP A 226 -1.52 -13.92 0.73
C TRP A 226 -1.59 -15.43 0.92
N ARG A 227 -1.69 -16.21 -0.17
CA ARG A 227 -1.67 -17.69 -0.14
C ARG A 227 -0.40 -18.21 0.51
N PHE A 228 0.75 -17.70 0.08
CA PHE A 228 2.03 -18.04 0.68
C PHE A 228 2.08 -17.64 2.16
N SER A 229 1.65 -16.41 2.47
CA SER A 229 1.61 -15.93 3.86
C SER A 229 0.68 -16.77 4.74
N SER A 230 -0.40 -17.32 4.19
CA SER A 230 -1.33 -18.19 4.92
C SER A 230 -0.71 -19.52 5.33
N ALA A 231 0.28 -20.00 4.56
CA ALA A 231 1.06 -21.19 4.90
C ALA A 231 2.13 -20.89 5.97
N GLU A 232 2.65 -19.67 6.01
CA GLU A 232 3.81 -19.30 6.87
C GLU A 232 3.40 -18.60 8.17
N SER A 233 2.42 -17.70 8.13
CA SER A 233 1.97 -16.88 9.26
C SER A 233 0.55 -16.36 9.07
N GLN A 234 -0.40 -16.94 9.82
CA GLN A 234 -1.81 -16.57 9.78
C GLN A 234 -2.08 -15.08 10.09
N GLN A 235 -1.32 -14.47 10.99
CA GLN A 235 -1.53 -13.06 11.35
C GLN A 235 -1.20 -12.14 10.17
N VAL A 236 0.00 -12.29 9.60
CA VAL A 236 0.41 -11.53 8.41
C VAL A 236 -0.53 -11.77 7.22
N ALA A 237 -0.99 -13.01 7.03
CA ALA A 237 -1.97 -13.32 6.00
C ALA A 237 -3.28 -12.54 6.20
N LYS A 238 -3.80 -12.44 7.43
CA LYS A 238 -4.99 -11.63 7.73
C LYS A 238 -4.76 -10.16 7.42
N ASP A 239 -3.60 -9.63 7.78
CA ASP A 239 -3.26 -8.22 7.53
C ASP A 239 -3.19 -7.93 6.02
N ILE A 240 -2.54 -8.80 5.24
CA ILE A 240 -2.49 -8.69 3.77
C ILE A 240 -3.90 -8.82 3.15
N LEU A 241 -4.72 -9.76 3.62
CA LEU A 241 -6.10 -9.90 3.15
C LEU A 241 -6.91 -8.63 3.42
N ASN A 242 -6.77 -8.04 4.61
CA ASN A 242 -7.43 -6.79 4.96
C ASN A 242 -6.95 -5.63 4.06
N ALA A 243 -5.65 -5.55 3.76
CA ALA A 243 -5.12 -4.59 2.78
C ALA A 243 -5.74 -4.77 1.39
N MET A 244 -5.81 -6.02 0.90
CA MET A 244 -6.44 -6.34 -0.39
C MET A 244 -7.92 -5.92 -0.41
N LEU A 245 -8.67 -6.16 0.67
CA LEU A 245 -10.07 -5.76 0.74
C LEU A 245 -10.23 -4.23 0.79
N ILE A 246 -9.34 -3.51 1.45
CA ILE A 246 -9.38 -2.03 1.47
C ILE A 246 -9.08 -1.45 0.08
N LEU A 247 -8.06 -1.98 -0.59
CA LEU A 247 -7.58 -1.44 -1.87
C LEU A 247 -8.39 -1.93 -3.07
N PHE A 248 -8.77 -3.21 -3.07
CA PHE A 248 -9.30 -3.97 -4.21
C PHE A 248 -10.59 -4.73 -3.90
N SER A 249 -11.44 -4.18 -3.02
CA SER A 249 -12.70 -4.83 -2.62
C SER A 249 -13.50 -5.37 -3.80
N LYS A 250 -13.64 -4.59 -4.88
CA LYS A 250 -14.46 -4.97 -6.03
C LYS A 250 -13.85 -6.16 -6.77
N GLU A 251 -12.55 -6.11 -7.02
CA GLU A 251 -11.79 -7.13 -7.73
C GLU A 251 -11.77 -8.43 -6.92
N VAL A 252 -11.53 -8.34 -5.61
CA VAL A 252 -11.58 -9.51 -4.71
C VAL A 252 -12.96 -10.17 -4.74
N MET A 253 -14.04 -9.38 -4.69
CA MET A 253 -15.40 -9.91 -4.79
C MET A 253 -15.67 -10.59 -6.15
N GLN A 254 -15.16 -10.02 -7.24
CA GLN A 254 -15.29 -10.64 -8.57
C GLN A 254 -14.55 -11.97 -8.67
N MET A 255 -13.36 -12.08 -8.05
CA MET A 255 -12.58 -13.32 -8.01
C MET A 255 -13.29 -14.44 -7.24
N SER A 256 -14.00 -14.10 -6.16
CA SER A 256 -14.83 -15.06 -5.42
C SER A 256 -15.96 -15.64 -6.27
N VAL A 257 -16.55 -14.83 -7.15
CA VAL A 257 -17.65 -15.26 -8.03
C VAL A 257 -17.15 -16.07 -9.23
N SER A 258 -15.96 -15.78 -9.74
CA SER A 258 -15.39 -16.45 -10.93
C SER A 258 -14.73 -17.81 -10.64
N LYS A 259 -14.91 -18.39 -9.45
CA LYS A 259 -14.31 -19.67 -9.00
C LYS A 259 -12.78 -19.73 -9.12
N VAL A 260 -12.11 -18.57 -9.15
CA VAL A 260 -10.64 -18.47 -9.08
C VAL A 260 -10.13 -18.83 -7.69
N LEU A 261 -10.99 -18.63 -6.68
CA LEU A 261 -10.71 -18.91 -5.28
C LEU A 261 -11.22 -20.29 -4.88
N THR A 262 -10.48 -20.96 -4.00
CA THR A 262 -10.95 -22.19 -3.35
C THR A 262 -12.05 -21.88 -2.32
N GLU A 263 -12.83 -22.88 -1.92
CA GLU A 263 -13.88 -22.70 -0.89
C GLU A 263 -13.33 -22.12 0.43
N LYS A 264 -12.14 -22.57 0.83
CA LYS A 264 -11.44 -22.03 2.00
C LYS A 264 -11.18 -20.53 1.83
N GLU A 265 -10.68 -20.11 0.67
CA GLU A 265 -10.34 -18.72 0.41
C GLU A 265 -11.56 -17.81 0.37
N VAL A 266 -12.66 -18.29 -0.22
CA VAL A 266 -13.95 -17.59 -0.18
C VAL A 266 -14.42 -17.41 1.26
N ARG A 267 -14.32 -18.46 2.09
CA ARG A 267 -14.69 -18.38 3.51
C ARG A 267 -13.84 -17.36 4.26
N ASP A 268 -12.52 -17.37 4.05
CA ASP A 268 -11.60 -16.43 4.71
C ASP A 268 -11.94 -14.97 4.34
N ILE A 269 -12.29 -14.70 3.08
CA ILE A 269 -12.78 -13.38 2.62
C ILE A 269 -14.10 -12.99 3.29
N VAL A 270 -15.07 -13.89 3.32
CA VAL A 270 -16.40 -13.65 3.92
C VAL A 270 -16.27 -13.33 5.41
N GLU A 271 -15.40 -14.05 6.12
CA GLU A 271 -15.10 -13.83 7.54
C GLU A 271 -14.44 -12.45 7.75
N ALA A 272 -13.44 -12.11 6.92
CA ALA A 272 -12.73 -10.84 7.00
C ALA A 272 -13.63 -9.63 6.71
N LEU A 273 -14.55 -9.76 5.75
CA LEU A 273 -15.57 -8.73 5.47
C LEU A 273 -16.63 -8.64 6.58
N GLY A 274 -16.67 -9.60 7.51
CA GLY A 274 -17.67 -9.65 8.56
C GLY A 274 -19.09 -9.82 8.03
N ILE A 275 -19.26 -10.34 6.81
CA ILE A 275 -20.57 -10.50 6.17
C ILE A 275 -21.47 -11.37 7.05
N GLU A 276 -20.95 -12.44 7.63
CA GLU A 276 -21.73 -13.31 8.53
C GLU A 276 -22.24 -12.53 9.76
N ARG A 277 -21.41 -11.65 10.33
CA ARG A 277 -21.79 -10.78 11.45
C ARG A 277 -22.83 -9.74 11.01
N ALA A 278 -22.66 -9.14 9.83
CA ALA A 278 -23.61 -8.20 9.26
C ALA A 278 -24.97 -8.86 8.98
N VAL A 279 -24.98 -10.07 8.42
CA VAL A 279 -26.20 -10.86 8.16
C VAL A 279 -26.88 -11.26 9.47
N LYS A 280 -26.13 -11.67 10.50
CA LYS A 280 -26.69 -11.95 11.83
C LYS A 280 -27.29 -10.70 12.48
N ALA A 281 -26.65 -9.54 12.35
CA ALA A 281 -27.11 -8.27 12.91
C ALA A 281 -28.34 -7.70 12.17
N VAL A 282 -28.36 -7.78 10.84
CA VAL A 282 -29.46 -7.29 10.00
C VAL A 282 -30.62 -8.28 9.96
N GLY A 283 -30.35 -9.58 10.12
CA GLY A 283 -31.29 -10.67 10.00
C GLY A 283 -31.43 -11.18 8.56
N LEU A 284 -31.29 -12.49 8.36
CA LEU A 284 -31.29 -13.14 7.04
C LEU A 284 -32.54 -12.78 6.20
N LYS A 285 -33.71 -12.68 6.83
CA LYS A 285 -34.97 -12.33 6.16
C LYS A 285 -34.93 -10.95 5.50
N LYS A 286 -34.38 -9.94 6.19
CA LYS A 286 -34.25 -8.57 5.64
C LYS A 286 -33.23 -8.50 4.51
N VAL A 287 -32.17 -9.30 4.59
CA VAL A 287 -31.19 -9.42 3.51
C VAL A 287 -31.83 -10.04 2.27
N ILE A 288 -32.63 -11.11 2.43
CA ILE A 288 -33.38 -11.74 1.34
C ILE A 288 -34.38 -10.76 0.72
N GLU A 289 -35.10 -9.98 1.53
CA GLU A 289 -36.02 -8.93 1.05
C GLU A 289 -35.30 -7.85 0.22
N ALA A 290 -34.09 -7.45 0.62
CA ALA A 290 -33.31 -6.44 -0.09
C ALA A 290 -32.66 -6.95 -1.39
N VAL A 291 -32.15 -8.19 -1.40
CA VAL A 291 -31.51 -8.81 -2.57
C VAL A 291 -32.55 -9.32 -3.58
N GLY A 292 -33.72 -9.73 -3.09
CA GLY A 292 -34.77 -10.39 -3.85
C GLY A 292 -34.69 -11.91 -3.68
N LEU A 293 -35.78 -12.50 -3.17
CA LEU A 293 -35.89 -13.94 -2.90
C LEU A 293 -35.57 -14.82 -4.11
N GLU A 294 -36.04 -14.45 -5.30
CA GLU A 294 -35.82 -15.20 -6.54
C GLU A 294 -34.32 -15.30 -6.87
N LYS A 295 -33.58 -14.19 -6.79
CA LYS A 295 -32.13 -14.17 -7.03
C LYS A 295 -31.36 -15.03 -6.03
N VAL A 296 -31.81 -15.08 -4.77
CA VAL A 296 -31.19 -15.92 -3.74
C VAL A 296 -31.45 -17.40 -4.03
N ILE A 297 -32.67 -17.75 -4.44
CA ILE A 297 -33.04 -19.14 -4.78
C ILE A 297 -32.35 -19.59 -6.07
N ASP A 298 -32.19 -18.72 -7.07
CA ASP A 298 -31.45 -19.02 -8.29
C ASP A 298 -29.98 -19.35 -7.98
N ALA A 299 -29.32 -18.49 -7.19
CA ALA A 299 -27.94 -18.72 -6.78
C ALA A 299 -27.77 -20.01 -5.94
N LEU A 300 -28.70 -20.30 -5.03
CA LEU A 300 -28.69 -21.53 -4.24
C LEU A 300 -28.99 -22.77 -5.09
N GLY A 301 -29.89 -22.66 -6.06
CA GLY A 301 -30.24 -23.76 -6.94
C GLY A 301 -29.12 -24.10 -7.92
N GLU A 302 -28.28 -23.14 -8.31
CA GLU A 302 -27.03 -23.44 -9.02
C GLU A 302 -26.02 -24.20 -8.16
N ILE A 303 -25.94 -23.89 -6.85
CA ILE A 303 -25.01 -24.54 -5.92
C ILE A 303 -25.48 -25.96 -5.53
N LEU A 304 -26.78 -26.13 -5.35
CA LEU A 304 -27.42 -27.38 -4.90
C LEU A 304 -27.94 -28.24 -6.06
N GLU A 305 -27.67 -27.83 -7.31
CA GLU A 305 -28.13 -28.49 -8.54
C GLU A 305 -29.65 -28.72 -8.57
N LEU A 306 -30.41 -27.72 -8.08
CA LEU A 306 -31.88 -27.78 -8.06
C LEU A 306 -32.43 -27.61 -9.47
N THR A 307 -33.43 -28.42 -9.80
CA THR A 307 -34.25 -28.27 -11.01
C THR A 307 -35.09 -26.98 -10.93
N ASP A 308 -35.52 -26.49 -12.09
CA ASP A 308 -36.38 -25.30 -12.14
C ASP A 308 -37.70 -25.53 -11.36
N GLU A 309 -38.23 -26.75 -11.38
CA GLU A 309 -39.40 -27.14 -10.59
C GLU A 309 -39.16 -27.04 -9.07
N GLU A 310 -37.97 -27.42 -8.59
CA GLU A 310 -37.58 -27.30 -7.18
C GLU A 310 -37.37 -25.84 -6.76
N LYS A 311 -36.76 -25.02 -7.63
CA LYS A 311 -36.62 -23.57 -7.40
C LYS A 311 -37.99 -22.88 -7.33
N GLU A 312 -38.89 -23.19 -8.25
CA GLU A 312 -40.26 -22.67 -8.30
C GLU A 312 -41.06 -23.05 -7.03
N ALA A 313 -40.90 -24.31 -6.58
CA ALA A 313 -41.52 -24.81 -5.36
C ALA A 313 -41.02 -24.07 -4.11
N LEU A 314 -39.72 -23.77 -4.03
CA LEU A 314 -39.13 -22.97 -2.94
C LEU A 314 -39.65 -21.53 -2.95
N ILE A 315 -39.73 -20.88 -4.12
CA ILE A 315 -40.28 -19.52 -4.26
C ILE A 315 -41.73 -19.48 -3.77
N ARG A 316 -42.57 -20.42 -4.21
CA ARG A 316 -43.97 -20.51 -3.78
C ARG A 316 -44.11 -20.74 -2.28
N ARG A 317 -43.29 -21.62 -1.71
CA ARG A 317 -43.32 -21.93 -0.27
C ARG A 317 -42.92 -20.74 0.61
N TYR A 318 -42.03 -19.88 0.13
CA TYR A 318 -41.57 -18.71 0.87
C TYR A 318 -42.48 -17.48 0.67
N ARG A 319 -43.15 -17.35 -0.49
CA ARG A 319 -44.16 -16.31 -0.76
C ARG A 319 -45.55 -16.62 -0.21
N GLY A 320 -45.86 -17.91 -0.01
CA GLY A 320 -47.14 -18.40 0.53
C GLY A 320 -47.22 -18.45 2.06
N LYS A 321 -46.28 -17.82 2.76
CA LYS A 321 -46.28 -17.59 4.22
C LYS A 321 -46.22 -16.09 4.50
#